data_AF-A0A8W8IHV3-F1
#
_entry.id   AF-A0A8W8IHV3-F1
#
_cell.length_a   1.000
_cell.length_b   1.000
_cell.length_c   1.000
_cell.angle_alpha   90.00
_cell.angle_beta   90.00
_cell.angle_gamma   90.00
#
_symmetry.space_group_name_H-M   'P 1'
#
loop_
_entity.id
_entity.type
_entity.pdbx_description
1 polymer ?
#
loop_
_entity_poly.entity_id
_entity_poly.type
_entity_poly.pdbx_seq_one_letter_code
_entity_poly.pdbx_strand_id
1 'polypeptide(L)'
;VYTMSVCGDRLVVGTAGRRILVWDLRNMGYVQQRRESSLKYQTRCIRCFPNKQGYVLSSIEGRVAVEYLDPSPEVQKRKYAFKCHRIKENGVEKIYPVNAIAFHTHHNTFASGGSDGFVNIWDGFNKKRLCQFHRYPAGIASLAFSPDGAVLAIASSYMYENDEPIEPVEDVIYIRNVSDQETKPKS
;
A
#
# COMPACT_ATOMS: atom_id res chain seq x y z
N VAL A 1 5.36 -16.50 2.95
CA VAL A 1 5.37 -15.23 2.20
C VAL A 1 4.24 -14.37 2.74
N TYR A 2 4.48 -13.09 3.05
CA TYR A 2 3.40 -12.21 3.55
C TYR A 2 2.70 -11.47 2.42
N THR A 3 3.44 -11.12 1.36
CA THR A 3 2.90 -10.37 0.23
C THR A 3 3.82 -10.50 -0.97
N MET A 4 3.29 -10.32 -2.16
CA MET A 4 4.05 -10.30 -3.40
C MET A 4 3.40 -9.39 -4.43
N SER A 5 4.19 -8.94 -5.40
CA SER A 5 3.73 -8.18 -6.56
C SER A 5 4.66 -8.44 -7.74
N VAL A 6 4.10 -8.42 -8.94
CA VAL A 6 4.85 -8.55 -10.19
C VAL A 6 4.97 -7.19 -10.86
N CYS A 7 6.06 -6.98 -11.59
CA CYS A 7 6.29 -5.81 -12.41
C CYS A 7 7.13 -6.12 -13.64
N GLY A 8 6.48 -6.27 -14.79
CA GLY A 8 7.16 -6.77 -15.99
C GLY A 8 7.69 -8.18 -15.75
N ASP A 9 9.00 -8.34 -15.88
CA ASP A 9 9.73 -9.59 -15.67
C ASP A 9 10.20 -9.78 -14.21
N ARG A 10 9.86 -8.88 -13.29
CA ARG A 10 10.31 -8.98 -11.89
C ARG A 10 9.20 -9.40 -10.94
N LEU A 11 9.51 -10.34 -10.05
CA LEU A 11 8.67 -10.70 -8.90
C LEU A 11 9.30 -10.12 -7.63
N VAL A 12 8.54 -9.28 -6.91
CA VAL A 12 8.93 -8.70 -5.62
C VAL A 12 8.13 -9.37 -4.51
N VAL A 13 8.82 -9.94 -3.51
CA VAL A 13 8.19 -10.69 -2.41
C VAL A 13 8.63 -10.13 -1.07
N GLY A 14 7.66 -9.87 -0.21
CA GLY A 14 7.87 -9.52 1.20
C GLY A 14 7.76 -10.77 2.08
N THR A 15 8.77 -11.03 2.89
CA THR A 15 8.81 -12.18 3.80
C THR A 15 8.93 -11.73 5.26
N ALA A 16 8.96 -12.71 6.17
CA ALA A 16 9.25 -12.47 7.58
C ALA A 16 10.55 -11.67 7.75
N GLY A 17 10.67 -10.97 8.88
CA GLY A 17 11.88 -10.22 9.21
C GLY A 17 12.15 -9.04 8.28
N ARG A 18 11.10 -8.46 7.66
CA ARG A 18 11.17 -7.27 6.79
C ARG A 18 12.04 -7.47 5.54
N ARG A 19 12.32 -8.71 5.16
CA ARG A 19 13.12 -9.01 3.97
C ARG A 19 12.28 -8.86 2.72
N ILE A 20 12.85 -8.17 1.73
CA ILE A 20 12.32 -8.05 0.39
C ILE A 20 13.23 -8.81 -0.56
N LEU A 21 12.66 -9.72 -1.32
CA LEU A 21 13.36 -10.55 -2.29
C LEU A 21 12.84 -10.23 -3.68
N VAL A 22 13.75 -10.04 -4.64
CA VAL A 22 13.40 -9.76 -6.04
C VAL A 22 13.96 -10.87 -6.91
N TRP A 23 13.12 -11.44 -7.76
CA TRP A 23 13.50 -12.42 -8.78
C TRP A 23 13.24 -11.87 -10.17
N ASP A 24 14.00 -12.38 -11.15
CA ASP A 24 13.65 -12.34 -12.56
C ASP A 24 12.78 -13.57 -12.87
N LEU A 25 11.57 -13.35 -13.35
CA LEU A 25 10.61 -14.41 -13.70
C LEU A 25 11.08 -15.26 -14.90
N ARG A 26 11.98 -14.74 -15.72
CA ARG A 26 12.57 -15.50 -16.85
C ARG A 26 13.65 -16.46 -16.37
N ASN A 27 14.21 -16.22 -15.17
CA ASN A 27 15.22 -17.08 -14.55
C ASN A 27 15.12 -17.04 -13.02
N MET A 28 14.25 -17.88 -12.47
CA MET A 28 13.98 -17.95 -11.04
C MET A 28 14.96 -18.84 -10.26
N GLY A 29 16.05 -19.32 -10.88
CA GLY A 29 17.02 -20.21 -10.24
C GLY A 29 17.78 -19.58 -9.06
N TYR A 30 17.83 -18.25 -8.99
CA TYR A 30 18.43 -17.51 -7.88
C TYR A 30 17.70 -16.19 -7.61
N VAL A 31 17.90 -15.65 -6.41
CA VAL A 31 17.36 -14.34 -6.02
C VAL A 31 18.23 -13.24 -6.62
N GLN A 32 17.66 -12.34 -7.41
CA GLN A 32 18.37 -11.24 -8.06
C GLN A 32 18.73 -10.12 -7.06
N GLN A 33 17.82 -9.77 -6.15
CA GLN A 33 18.09 -8.78 -5.10
C GLN A 33 17.58 -9.25 -3.74
N ARG A 34 18.41 -9.07 -2.71
CA ARG A 34 18.04 -9.26 -1.30
C ARG A 34 18.12 -7.91 -0.62
N ARG A 35 17.01 -7.47 -0.06
CA ARG A 35 16.87 -6.14 0.53
C ARG A 35 16.15 -6.24 1.86
N GLU A 36 16.25 -5.18 2.63
CA GLU A 36 15.49 -5.00 3.86
C GLU A 36 14.56 -3.80 3.66
N SER A 37 13.31 -3.94 4.09
CA SER A 37 12.32 -2.88 4.02
C SER A 37 12.77 -1.67 4.83
N SER A 38 12.54 -0.49 4.26
CA SER A 38 12.79 0.79 4.93
C SER A 38 11.87 1.05 6.15
N LEU A 39 10.79 0.28 6.29
CA LEU A 39 9.91 0.30 7.46
C LEU A 39 10.48 -0.58 8.58
N LYS A 40 10.27 -0.16 9.84
CA LYS A 40 10.87 -0.81 11.02
C LYS A 40 10.06 -2.00 11.54
N TYR A 41 8.78 -2.06 11.16
CA TYR A 41 7.85 -3.10 11.59
C TYR A 41 7.47 -4.02 10.43
N GLN A 42 6.75 -5.10 10.75
CA GLN A 42 6.38 -6.14 9.80
C GLN A 42 5.68 -5.59 8.56
N THR A 43 6.19 -5.98 7.39
CA THR A 43 5.59 -5.67 6.08
C THR A 43 4.24 -6.36 5.95
N ARG A 44 3.23 -5.61 5.49
CA ARG A 44 1.85 -6.09 5.33
C ARG A 44 1.46 -6.27 3.87
N CYS A 45 1.73 -5.27 3.02
CA CYS A 45 1.43 -5.33 1.59
C CYS A 45 2.58 -4.76 0.76
N ILE A 46 2.78 -5.28 -0.45
CA ILE A 46 3.68 -4.74 -1.48
C ILE A 46 2.91 -4.64 -2.79
N ARG A 47 3.08 -3.52 -3.50
CA ARG A 47 2.64 -3.35 -4.88
C ARG A 47 3.71 -2.65 -5.69
N CYS A 48 3.97 -3.16 -6.88
CA CYS A 48 4.89 -2.53 -7.82
C CYS A 48 4.22 -1.35 -8.54
N PHE A 49 5.02 -0.34 -8.87
CA PHE A 49 4.56 0.76 -9.72
C PHE A 49 4.19 0.23 -11.11
N PRO A 50 3.07 0.69 -11.70
CA PRO A 50 2.74 0.37 -13.10
C PRO A 50 3.86 0.72 -14.08
N ASN A 51 4.61 1.79 -13.80
CA ASN A 51 5.75 2.22 -14.62
C ASN A 51 7.05 1.42 -14.41
N LYS A 52 7.03 0.37 -13.58
CA LYS A 52 8.15 -0.56 -13.35
C LYS A 52 9.39 0.00 -12.67
N GLN A 53 9.36 1.23 -12.17
CA GLN A 53 10.53 1.84 -11.53
C GLN A 53 10.80 1.32 -10.11
N GLY A 54 9.80 0.73 -9.46
CA GLY A 54 9.88 0.41 -8.04
C GLY A 54 8.65 -0.27 -7.49
N TYR A 55 8.49 -0.18 -6.18
CA TYR A 55 7.34 -0.67 -5.44
C TYR A 55 7.05 0.19 -4.22
N VAL A 56 5.81 0.09 -3.76
CA VAL A 56 5.32 0.64 -2.51
C VAL A 56 5.07 -0.52 -1.57
N LEU A 57 5.48 -0.37 -0.32
CA LEU A 57 5.24 -1.37 0.72
C LEU A 57 4.66 -0.72 1.97
N SER A 58 3.77 -1.42 2.65
CA SER A 58 3.19 -1.01 3.92
C SER A 58 3.65 -1.86 5.09
N SER A 59 3.46 -1.36 6.31
CA SER A 59 3.66 -2.12 7.54
C SER A 59 2.48 -2.01 8.51
N ILE A 60 2.60 -2.75 9.61
CA ILE A 60 1.66 -2.72 10.74
C ILE A 60 1.72 -1.42 11.57
N GLU A 61 2.63 -0.49 11.28
CA GLU A 61 2.82 0.75 12.06
C GLU A 61 2.17 2.00 11.41
N GLY A 62 1.17 1.83 10.55
CA GLY A 62 0.49 2.95 9.89
C GLY A 62 1.42 3.75 8.98
N ARG A 63 2.37 3.06 8.33
CA ARG A 63 3.34 3.64 7.41
C ARG A 63 3.38 2.94 6.07
N VAL A 64 3.78 3.71 5.09
CA VAL A 64 4.08 3.27 3.72
C VAL A 64 5.48 3.75 3.36
N ALA A 65 6.23 2.93 2.63
CA ALA A 65 7.51 3.29 2.02
C ALA A 65 7.44 3.15 0.49
N VAL A 66 8.07 4.10 -0.20
CA VAL A 66 8.30 4.08 -1.64
C VAL A 66 9.74 3.67 -1.88
N GLU A 67 9.95 2.56 -2.59
CA GLU A 67 11.26 2.02 -2.91
C GLU A 67 11.45 1.80 -4.41
N TYR A 68 12.69 1.88 -4.88
CA TYR A 68 13.04 1.77 -6.29
C TYR A 68 13.85 0.51 -6.56
N LEU A 69 13.65 -0.10 -7.72
CA LEU A 69 14.29 -1.37 -8.13
C LEU A 69 15.69 -1.18 -8.73
N ASP A 70 16.00 0.02 -9.21
CA ASP A 70 17.33 0.40 -9.66
C ASP A 70 18.27 0.51 -8.45
N PRO A 71 19.37 -0.26 -8.39
CA PRO A 71 20.26 -0.30 -7.22
C PRO A 71 21.25 0.88 -7.16
N SER A 72 21.31 1.76 -8.16
CA SER A 72 22.25 2.88 -8.19
C SER A 72 22.11 3.80 -6.96
N PRO A 73 23.22 4.23 -6.33
CA PRO A 73 23.17 5.06 -5.12
C PRO A 73 22.29 6.31 -5.27
N GLU A 74 22.28 6.93 -6.45
CA GLU A 74 21.50 8.12 -6.79
C GLU A 74 19.99 7.85 -6.68
N VAL A 75 19.53 6.72 -7.23
CA VAL A 75 18.12 6.33 -7.17
C VAL A 75 17.75 5.84 -5.77
N GLN A 76 18.66 5.15 -5.08
CA GLN A 76 18.42 4.67 -3.72
C GLN A 76 18.24 5.80 -2.70
N LYS A 77 18.86 6.98 -2.91
CA LYS A 77 18.63 8.19 -2.08
C LYS A 77 17.20 8.75 -2.19
N ARG A 78 16.45 8.40 -3.25
CA ARG A 78 15.08 8.88 -3.46
C ARG A 78 14.04 8.13 -2.64
N LYS A 79 14.38 6.98 -2.05
CA LYS A 79 13.45 6.21 -1.21
C LYS A 79 13.00 7.06 -0.03
N TYR A 80 11.76 6.88 0.39
CA TYR A 80 11.23 7.57 1.55
C TYR A 80 10.06 6.81 2.14
N ALA A 81 9.72 7.13 3.39
CA ALA A 81 8.58 6.57 4.10
C ALA A 81 7.77 7.66 4.78
N PHE A 82 6.48 7.45 4.94
CA PHE A 82 5.57 8.43 5.52
C PHE A 82 4.46 7.76 6.34
N LYS A 83 3.86 8.52 7.27
CA LYS A 83 2.71 8.12 8.09
C LYS A 83 1.42 8.28 7.28
N CYS A 84 0.47 7.36 7.38
CA CYS A 84 -0.77 7.41 6.58
C CYS A 84 -2.05 6.95 7.30
N HIS A 85 -1.98 5.96 8.18
CA HIS A 85 -3.16 5.43 8.89
C HIS A 85 -2.96 5.58 10.40
N ARG A 86 -3.16 6.81 10.86
CA ARG A 86 -2.99 7.24 12.26
C ARG A 86 -4.08 8.23 12.61
N ILE A 87 -4.78 8.01 13.71
CA ILE A 87 -5.85 8.89 14.19
C ILE A 87 -5.41 9.48 15.53
N LYS A 88 -5.56 10.80 15.69
CA LYS A 88 -5.34 11.48 16.98
C LYS A 88 -6.68 11.66 17.69
N GLU A 89 -6.88 10.93 18.79
CA GLU A 89 -8.06 11.02 19.64
C GLU A 89 -7.61 11.36 21.06
N ASN A 90 -8.20 12.40 21.67
CA ASN A 90 -7.92 12.81 23.06
C ASN A 90 -6.42 12.97 23.38
N GLY A 91 -5.64 13.50 22.42
CA GLY A 91 -4.19 13.70 22.57
C GLY A 91 -3.34 12.45 22.32
N VAL A 92 -3.94 11.27 22.15
CA VAL A 92 -3.26 10.00 21.86
C VAL A 92 -3.30 9.71 20.35
N GLU A 93 -2.14 9.44 19.74
CA GLU A 93 -2.04 8.99 18.35
C GLU A 93 -2.22 7.46 18.30
N LYS A 94 -3.41 6.99 17.90
CA LYS A 94 -3.66 5.58 17.58
C LYS A 94 -3.07 5.26 16.21
N ILE A 95 -2.36 4.14 16.12
CA ILE A 95 -1.65 3.69 14.93
C ILE A 95 -2.29 2.42 14.41
N TYR A 96 -2.62 2.38 13.12
CA TYR A 96 -3.31 1.25 12.51
C TYR A 96 -2.47 0.62 11.40
N PRO A 97 -2.46 -0.72 11.27
CA PRO A 97 -1.88 -1.39 10.11
C PRO A 97 -2.45 -0.91 8.78
N VAL A 98 -1.62 -0.93 7.75
CA VAL A 98 -2.02 -0.62 6.38
C VAL A 98 -2.08 -1.91 5.59
N ASN A 99 -3.28 -2.46 5.46
CA ASN A 99 -3.51 -3.81 4.93
C ASN A 99 -3.43 -3.88 3.41
N ALA A 100 -3.86 -2.82 2.74
CA ALA A 100 -4.05 -2.83 1.31
C ALA A 100 -3.37 -1.63 0.65
N ILE A 101 -2.74 -1.89 -0.51
CA ILE A 101 -2.27 -0.90 -1.45
C ILE A 101 -2.81 -1.29 -2.83
N ALA A 102 -3.29 -0.32 -3.60
CA ALA A 102 -3.70 -0.51 -4.98
C ALA A 102 -3.26 0.68 -5.83
N PHE A 103 -2.64 0.43 -6.98
CA PHE A 103 -2.26 1.49 -7.92
C PHE A 103 -3.42 1.86 -8.83
N HIS A 104 -3.57 3.15 -9.09
CA HIS A 104 -4.37 3.62 -10.20
C HIS A 104 -3.69 3.23 -11.52
N THR A 105 -4.45 2.67 -12.45
CA THR A 105 -3.91 2.04 -13.68
C THR A 105 -3.28 3.05 -14.63
N HIS A 106 -3.72 4.31 -14.61
CA HIS A 106 -3.29 5.34 -15.57
C HIS A 106 -2.42 6.47 -14.99
N HIS A 107 -2.40 6.65 -13.67
CA HIS A 107 -1.87 7.89 -13.07
C HIS A 107 -0.61 7.67 -12.23
N ASN A 108 -0.24 6.41 -12.01
CA ASN A 108 0.88 6.01 -11.15
C ASN A 108 0.77 6.56 -9.69
N THR A 109 -0.44 6.96 -9.30
CA THR A 109 -0.87 7.23 -7.93
C THR A 109 -1.38 5.93 -7.31
N PHE A 110 -1.54 5.90 -6.00
CA PHE A 110 -2.02 4.71 -5.31
C PHE A 110 -2.94 5.02 -4.15
N ALA A 111 -3.85 4.09 -3.87
CA ALA A 111 -4.66 4.06 -2.68
C ALA A 111 -3.95 3.23 -1.60
N SER A 112 -4.09 3.65 -0.34
CA SER A 112 -3.77 2.84 0.83
C SER A 112 -5.02 2.68 1.71
N GLY A 113 -5.27 1.46 2.18
CA GLY A 113 -6.37 1.11 3.06
C GLY A 113 -5.83 0.58 4.39
N GLY A 114 -6.35 1.11 5.49
CA GLY A 114 -5.91 0.74 6.83
C GLY A 114 -7.05 0.27 7.71
N SER A 115 -6.68 -0.27 8.87
CA SER A 115 -7.64 -0.75 9.87
C SER A 115 -8.33 0.36 10.64
N ASP A 116 -7.93 1.61 10.41
CA ASP A 116 -8.68 2.80 10.79
C ASP A 116 -10.00 2.96 10.01
N GLY A 117 -10.20 2.17 8.95
CA GLY A 117 -11.36 2.22 8.07
C GLY A 117 -11.26 3.33 7.03
N PHE A 118 -10.11 3.98 6.88
CA PHE A 118 -9.90 5.01 5.88
C PHE A 118 -9.23 4.45 4.63
N VAL A 119 -9.53 5.10 3.49
CA VAL A 119 -8.76 4.99 2.25
C VAL A 119 -8.13 6.35 1.95
N ASN A 120 -6.81 6.38 1.77
CA ASN A 120 -6.07 7.56 1.38
C ASN A 120 -5.52 7.40 -0.04
N ILE A 121 -5.61 8.42 -0.88
CA ILE A 121 -5.04 8.46 -2.24
C ILE A 121 -3.77 9.30 -2.24
N TRP A 122 -2.72 8.79 -2.87
CA TRP A 122 -1.37 9.35 -2.81
C TRP A 122 -0.73 9.52 -4.18
N ASP A 123 0.00 10.62 -4.31
CA ASP A 123 1.04 10.78 -5.31
C ASP A 123 2.39 10.42 -4.68
N GLY A 124 2.92 9.26 -5.09
CA GLY A 124 4.19 8.71 -4.61
C GLY A 124 5.44 9.41 -5.16
N PHE A 125 5.33 10.22 -6.21
CA PHE A 125 6.47 10.97 -6.73
C PHE A 125 6.57 12.35 -6.11
N ASN A 126 5.42 13.03 -6.00
CA ASN A 126 5.34 14.35 -5.39
C ASN A 126 5.21 14.31 -3.86
N LYS A 127 5.16 13.11 -3.26
CA LYS A 127 5.08 12.88 -1.81
C LYS A 127 3.87 13.57 -1.17
N LYS A 128 2.73 13.57 -1.86
CA LYS A 128 1.52 14.29 -1.46
C LYS A 128 0.33 13.34 -1.29
N ARG A 129 -0.49 13.58 -0.27
CA ARG A 129 -1.85 13.02 -0.19
C ARG A 129 -2.76 13.83 -1.10
N LEU A 130 -3.43 13.17 -2.04
CA LEU A 130 -4.34 13.80 -2.99
C LEU A 130 -5.74 13.92 -2.39
N CYS A 131 -6.23 12.84 -1.79
CA CYS A 131 -7.57 12.73 -1.23
C CYS A 131 -7.60 11.73 -0.06
N GLN A 132 -8.58 11.88 0.82
CA GLN A 132 -8.96 10.88 1.82
C GLN A 132 -10.46 10.67 1.70
N PHE A 133 -10.89 9.42 1.57
CA PHE A 133 -12.32 9.09 1.53
C PHE A 133 -12.93 9.08 2.93
N HIS A 134 -14.26 9.03 3.01
CA HIS A 134 -14.94 8.88 4.29
C HIS A 134 -14.51 7.57 4.98
N ARG A 135 -14.71 7.52 6.30
CA ARG A 135 -14.46 6.31 7.08
C ARG A 135 -15.49 5.24 6.71
N TYR A 136 -15.03 4.01 6.54
CA TYR A 136 -15.88 2.83 6.38
C TYR A 136 -16.13 2.17 7.75
N PRO A 137 -17.23 1.38 7.90
CA PRO A 137 -17.62 0.81 9.19
C PRO A 137 -16.57 -0.13 9.82
N ALA A 138 -15.80 -0.84 9.00
CA ALA A 138 -14.71 -1.72 9.43
C ALA A 138 -13.38 -1.36 8.75
N GLY A 139 -12.31 -2.06 9.16
CA GLY A 139 -10.99 -1.92 8.56
C GLY A 139 -11.00 -2.23 7.06
N ILE A 140 -10.11 -1.59 6.30
CA ILE A 140 -9.99 -1.88 4.87
C ILE A 140 -9.10 -3.11 4.70
N ALA A 141 -9.69 -4.21 4.27
CA ALA A 141 -9.00 -5.49 4.10
C ALA A 141 -8.29 -5.60 2.75
N SER A 142 -8.90 -5.07 1.68
CA SER A 142 -8.38 -5.13 0.32
C SER A 142 -8.86 -3.97 -0.54
N LEU A 143 -8.09 -3.64 -1.58
CA LEU A 143 -8.35 -2.58 -2.54
C LEU A 143 -7.99 -3.05 -3.95
N ALA A 144 -8.79 -2.66 -4.95
CA ALA A 144 -8.47 -2.88 -6.36
C ALA A 144 -9.11 -1.81 -7.25
N PHE A 145 -8.30 -1.13 -8.07
CA PHE A 145 -8.83 -0.27 -9.12
C PHE A 145 -9.31 -1.12 -10.30
N SER A 146 -10.37 -0.66 -10.96
CA SER A 146 -10.79 -1.20 -12.25
C SER A 146 -9.70 -0.98 -13.32
N PRO A 147 -9.66 -1.79 -14.39
CA PRO A 147 -8.67 -1.64 -15.45
C PRO A 147 -8.65 -0.25 -16.10
N ASP A 148 -9.82 0.37 -16.25
CA ASP A 148 -10.00 1.74 -16.77
C ASP A 148 -9.74 2.84 -15.73
N GLY A 149 -9.48 2.48 -14.47
CA GLY A 149 -9.21 3.40 -13.36
C GLY A 149 -10.44 4.15 -12.81
N ALA A 150 -11.61 4.01 -13.43
CA ALA A 150 -12.80 4.78 -13.07
C ALA A 150 -13.42 4.40 -11.71
N VAL A 151 -13.11 3.20 -11.21
CA VAL A 151 -13.73 2.63 -10.02
C VAL A 151 -12.68 2.04 -9.08
N LEU A 152 -12.89 2.18 -7.78
CA LEU A 152 -12.15 1.49 -6.73
C LEU A 152 -13.09 0.53 -5.98
N ALA A 153 -12.77 -0.76 -6.01
CA ALA A 153 -13.36 -1.76 -5.14
C ALA A 153 -12.67 -1.72 -3.77
N ILE A 154 -13.47 -1.66 -2.71
CA ILE A 154 -13.03 -1.48 -1.32
C ILE A 154 -13.69 -2.56 -0.46
N ALA A 155 -12.91 -3.53 0.02
CA ALA A 155 -13.40 -4.53 0.96
C ALA A 155 -13.24 -4.00 2.40
N SER A 156 -14.35 -3.80 3.09
CA SER A 156 -14.41 -3.42 4.51
C SER A 156 -14.79 -4.65 5.32
N SER A 157 -13.90 -5.08 6.21
CA SER A 157 -14.03 -6.28 7.01
C SER A 157 -13.21 -6.15 8.29
N TYR A 158 -13.59 -6.87 9.33
CA TYR A 158 -12.84 -6.89 10.57
C TYR A 158 -11.49 -7.60 10.40
N MET A 159 -10.40 -6.94 10.82
CA MET A 159 -9.03 -7.41 10.58
C MET A 159 -8.40 -8.16 11.78
N TYR A 160 -9.20 -8.47 12.82
CA TYR A 160 -8.76 -9.19 14.03
C TYR A 160 -7.55 -8.55 14.72
N GLU A 161 -7.55 -7.22 14.82
CA GLU A 161 -6.44 -6.46 15.42
C GLU A 161 -6.62 -6.17 16.91
N ASN A 162 -7.82 -6.38 17.44
CA ASN A 162 -8.11 -6.23 18.86
C ASN A 162 -8.44 -7.61 19.45
N ASP A 163 -8.11 -7.80 20.72
CA ASP A 163 -8.35 -9.08 21.43
C ASP A 163 -9.86 -9.38 21.59
N GLU A 164 -10.70 -8.34 21.60
CA GLU A 164 -12.16 -8.49 21.62
C GLU A 164 -12.77 -8.00 20.30
N PRO A 165 -13.66 -8.80 19.68
CA PRO A 165 -14.40 -8.36 18.52
C PRO A 165 -15.31 -7.19 18.93
N ILE A 166 -15.16 -6.06 18.24
CA ILE A 166 -16.24 -5.06 18.16
C ILE A 166 -17.46 -5.81 17.61
N GLU A 167 -18.68 -5.44 18.03
CA GLU A 167 -19.93 -6.01 17.50
C GLU A 167 -19.79 -6.32 16.01
N PRO A 168 -20.25 -7.50 15.54
CA PRO A 168 -19.94 -7.99 14.20
C PRO A 168 -20.38 -6.98 13.16
N VAL A 169 -19.40 -6.26 12.60
CA VAL A 169 -19.61 -5.39 11.45
C VAL A 169 -19.67 -6.30 10.23
N GLU A 170 -20.73 -6.20 9.44
CA GLU A 170 -20.87 -7.01 8.23
C GLU A 170 -19.71 -6.76 7.25
N ASP A 171 -19.24 -7.84 6.63
CA ASP A 171 -18.26 -7.78 5.55
C ASP A 171 -18.92 -7.22 4.30
N VAL A 172 -18.40 -6.11 3.78
CA VAL A 172 -18.99 -5.41 2.62
C VAL A 172 -17.91 -5.04 1.61
N ILE A 173 -18.22 -5.25 0.33
CA ILE A 173 -17.44 -4.71 -0.79
C ILE A 173 -18.16 -3.47 -1.32
N TYR A 174 -17.53 -2.31 -1.19
CA TYR A 174 -18.00 -1.06 -1.76
C TYR A 174 -17.38 -0.86 -3.14
N ILE A 175 -18.20 -0.48 -4.10
CA ILE A 175 -17.77 -0.11 -5.45
C ILE A 175 -17.91 1.40 -5.58
N ARG A 176 -16.78 2.12 -5.56
CA ARG A 176 -16.77 3.59 -5.54
C ARG A 176 -16.25 4.14 -6.87
N ASN A 177 -17.04 4.98 -7.52
CA ASN A 177 -16.55 5.80 -8.62
C ASN A 177 -15.50 6.80 -8.10
N VAL A 178 -14.41 6.95 -8.83
CA VAL A 178 -13.34 7.91 -8.52
C VAL A 178 -13.17 8.89 -9.67
N SER A 179 -12.82 10.12 -9.34
CA SER A 179 -12.57 11.17 -10.32
C SER A 179 -11.08 11.45 -10.52
N ASP A 180 -10.73 12.06 -11.66
CA ASP A 180 -9.39 12.60 -11.90
C ASP A 180 -8.96 13.58 -10.79
N GLN A 181 -9.91 14.38 -10.26
CA GLN A 181 -9.62 15.34 -9.20
C GLN A 181 -9.12 14.66 -7.91
N GLU A 182 -9.59 13.45 -7.63
CA GLU A 182 -9.21 12.66 -6.46
C GLU A 182 -7.92 11.84 -6.69
N THR A 183 -7.67 11.42 -7.94
CA THR A 183 -6.69 10.36 -8.25
C THR A 183 -5.50 10.80 -9.09
N LYS A 184 -5.58 11.92 -9.79
CA LYS A 184 -4.51 12.39 -10.68
C LYS A 184 -3.49 13.27 -9.92
N PRO A 185 -2.18 13.15 -10.24
CA PRO A 185 -1.18 14.09 -9.77
C PRO A 185 -1.60 15.53 -10.02
N LYS A 186 -1.46 16.38 -9.01
CA LYS A 186 -1.68 17.83 -9.17
C LYS A 186 -0.42 18.45 -9.78
N SER A 187 -0.60 19.17 -10.88
CA SER A 187 0.42 20.02 -11.51
C SER A 187 0.88 21.13 -10.57
#